data_AF-A0AAW0L9F1-F1
#
_entry.id   AF-A0AAW0L9F1-F1
#
_cell.length_a   1.000
_cell.length_b   1.000
_cell.length_c   1.000
_cell.angle_alpha   90.00
_cell.angle_beta   90.00
_cell.angle_gamma   90.00
#
_symmetry.space_group_name_H-M   'P 1'
#
loop_
_entity.id
_entity.type
_entity.pdbx_description
1 polymer ?
#
loop_
_entity_poly.entity_id
_entity_poly.type
_entity_poly.pdbx_seq_one_letter_code
_entity_poly.pdbx_strand_id
1 'polypeptide(L)'
;MKPKIETKAVKELYAIMEIVADRTEMHKNIGSQRDNWNRLLLTSVNGMTVTAATMAGLVAVSGVGVSAPVILALKLSSSLLYMAVTGILLVMNKIQPSQLAEEQRNASRLFKQLHEDIKMTLALQNPTEDDVEDAMNKVLALDKAYPLPLLGTMLDKFPKKVEPAVWWPKHYLKTQQEKGNGKVNRNGWNEKLEEEMKEVLGVMKRKDEAEYVRLSKVVLKVNKILAVCGPLFTGLAAVGSILQGLPFIGSWGAFLAVMFGALATVVNTVEHGGQVGMVFEMYRDSAGFFRLMEETIESNLKEEEADRRENGELLEVKVALQLGRSLSELRDLASTTSSLSSRISPDKEEFGSKLF
;
A
#
# COMPACT_ATOMS: atom_id res chain seq x y z
N MET A 1 16.73 17.64 -44.68
CA MET A 1 15.84 17.28 -43.55
C MET A 1 14.57 18.10 -43.66
N LYS A 2 13.42 17.47 -43.94
CA LYS A 2 12.13 18.15 -43.82
C LYS A 2 11.80 18.25 -42.32
N PRO A 3 11.30 19.39 -41.82
CA PRO A 3 10.85 19.47 -40.43
C PRO A 3 9.71 18.46 -40.24
N LYS A 4 9.80 17.63 -39.21
CA LYS A 4 8.73 16.72 -38.79
C LYS A 4 7.55 17.64 -38.45
N ILE A 5 6.46 17.59 -39.23
CA ILE A 5 5.24 18.33 -38.89
C ILE A 5 4.73 17.72 -37.60
N GLU A 6 4.94 18.40 -36.47
CA GLU A 6 4.38 17.99 -35.19
C GLU A 6 2.86 18.02 -35.30
N THR A 7 2.25 16.84 -35.34
CA THR A 7 0.79 16.70 -35.30
C THR A 7 0.28 17.22 -33.96
N LYS A 8 -0.96 17.71 -33.93
CA LYS A 8 -1.61 18.18 -32.70
C LYS A 8 -1.52 17.13 -31.58
N ALA A 9 -1.75 15.86 -31.89
CA ALA A 9 -1.65 14.74 -30.96
C ALA A 9 -0.24 14.58 -30.33
N VAL A 10 0.83 14.79 -31.10
CA VAL A 10 2.21 14.76 -30.57
C VAL A 10 2.41 15.85 -29.52
N LYS A 11 1.93 17.07 -29.79
CA LYS A 11 2.04 18.19 -28.84
C LYS A 11 1.24 17.94 -27.57
N GLU A 12 0.04 17.39 -27.70
CA GLU A 12 -0.81 17.05 -26.56
C GLU A 12 -0.19 15.93 -25.71
N LEU A 13 0.38 14.90 -26.32
CA LEU A 13 1.11 13.85 -25.58
C LEU A 13 2.35 14.39 -24.86
N TYR A 14 3.11 15.32 -25.47
CA TYR A 14 4.22 15.96 -24.77
C TYR A 14 3.74 16.76 -23.54
N ALA A 15 2.63 17.50 -23.66
CA ALA A 15 2.04 18.23 -22.53
C ALA A 15 1.55 17.27 -21.43
N ILE A 16 0.91 16.16 -21.79
CA ILE A 16 0.50 15.13 -20.81
C ILE A 16 1.73 14.49 -20.16
N MET A 17 2.77 14.16 -20.93
CA MET A 17 4.00 13.55 -20.42
C MET A 17 4.73 14.47 -19.41
N GLU A 18 4.71 15.79 -19.63
CA GLU A 18 5.21 16.80 -18.69
C GLU A 18 4.42 16.80 -17.38
N ILE A 19 3.08 16.81 -17.46
CA ILE A 19 2.21 16.70 -16.28
C ILE A 19 2.47 15.40 -15.52
N VAL A 20 2.64 14.27 -16.22
CA VAL A 20 2.92 12.97 -15.61
C VAL A 20 4.30 12.98 -14.91
N ALA A 21 5.30 13.63 -15.49
CA ALA A 21 6.62 13.79 -14.87
C ALA A 21 6.53 14.63 -13.58
N ASP A 22 5.78 15.74 -13.61
CA ASP A 22 5.51 16.55 -12.42
C ASP A 22 4.77 15.75 -11.34
N ARG A 23 3.70 15.02 -11.70
CA ARG A 23 2.97 14.13 -10.78
C ARG A 23 3.87 13.08 -10.14
N THR A 24 4.80 12.51 -10.91
CA THR A 24 5.76 11.52 -10.41
C THR A 24 6.64 12.09 -9.29
N GLU A 25 7.22 13.27 -9.49
CA GLU A 25 8.05 13.95 -8.47
C GLU A 25 7.20 14.49 -7.31
N MET A 26 5.99 14.99 -7.58
CA MET A 26 5.05 15.43 -6.55
C MET A 26 4.70 14.29 -5.59
N HIS A 27 4.27 13.12 -6.09
CA HIS A 27 3.97 11.97 -5.24
C HIS A 27 5.20 11.48 -4.47
N LYS A 28 6.38 11.46 -5.10
CA LYS A 28 7.65 11.10 -4.44
C LYS A 28 7.98 12.04 -3.28
N ASN A 29 7.83 13.36 -3.48
CA ASN A 29 8.05 14.37 -2.45
C ASN A 29 7.04 14.23 -1.30
N ILE A 30 5.76 14.06 -1.61
CA ILE A 30 4.70 13.87 -0.60
C ILE A 30 4.92 12.58 0.18
N GLY A 31 5.34 11.49 -0.48
CA GLY A 31 5.71 10.23 0.18
C GLY A 31 6.83 10.43 1.20
N SER A 32 7.89 11.14 0.83
CA SER A 32 9.00 11.48 1.75
C SER A 32 8.55 12.38 2.91
N GLN A 33 7.66 13.34 2.66
CA GLN A 33 7.08 14.17 3.72
C GLN A 33 6.29 13.32 4.72
N ARG A 34 5.47 12.37 4.24
CA ARG A 34 4.67 11.47 5.08
C ARG A 34 5.52 10.52 5.91
N ASP A 35 6.64 10.02 5.36
CA ASP A 35 7.63 9.27 6.15
C ASP A 35 8.24 10.12 7.27
N ASN A 36 8.62 11.36 6.95
CA ASN A 36 9.20 12.26 7.93
C ASN A 36 8.18 12.56 9.04
N TRP A 37 6.91 12.76 8.69
CA TRP A 37 5.83 12.90 9.67
C TRP A 37 5.68 11.65 10.54
N ASN A 38 5.72 10.45 9.95
CA ASN A 38 5.67 9.20 10.71
C ASN A 38 6.78 9.16 11.77
N ARG A 39 8.02 9.46 11.37
CA ARG A 39 9.19 9.45 12.27
C ARG A 39 9.08 10.52 13.35
N LEU A 40 8.75 11.75 12.98
CA LEU A 40 8.61 12.86 13.94
C LEU A 40 7.51 12.58 14.97
N LEU A 41 6.31 12.19 14.51
CA LEU A 41 5.19 11.88 15.39
C LEU A 41 5.50 10.70 16.30
N LEU A 42 6.09 9.62 15.77
CA LEU A 42 6.53 8.47 16.56
C LEU A 42 7.48 8.87 17.69
N THR A 43 8.56 9.59 17.35
CA THR A 43 9.56 10.02 18.33
C THR A 43 8.97 10.99 19.34
N SER A 44 8.17 11.96 18.91
CA SER A 44 7.52 12.92 19.80
C SER A 44 6.52 12.25 20.74
N VAL A 45 5.65 11.37 20.24
CA VAL A 45 4.67 10.63 21.05
C VAL A 45 5.38 9.76 22.09
N ASN A 46 6.38 8.97 21.67
CA ASN A 46 7.14 8.13 22.60
C ASN A 46 7.86 8.99 23.65
N GLY A 47 8.51 10.07 23.23
CA GLY A 47 9.22 10.98 24.14
C GLY A 47 8.28 11.63 25.16
N MET A 48 7.11 12.12 24.73
CA MET A 48 6.10 12.69 25.64
C MET A 48 5.54 11.62 26.60
N THR A 49 5.24 10.42 26.11
CA THR A 49 4.67 9.34 26.91
C THR A 49 5.65 8.85 27.97
N VAL A 50 6.92 8.66 27.62
CA VAL A 50 7.99 8.29 28.55
C VAL A 50 8.21 9.41 29.56
N THR A 51 8.28 10.67 29.11
CA THR A 51 8.41 11.83 30.01
C THR A 51 7.28 11.88 31.03
N ALA A 52 6.03 11.69 30.58
CA ALA A 52 4.86 11.64 31.43
C ALA A 52 4.92 10.47 32.44
N ALA A 53 5.41 9.30 32.00
CA ALA A 53 5.60 8.14 32.86
C ALA A 53 6.67 8.38 33.92
N THR A 54 7.79 9.02 33.55
CA THR A 54 8.84 9.40 34.49
C THR A 54 8.32 10.39 35.52
N MET A 55 7.58 11.42 35.10
CA MET A 55 6.97 12.39 36.02
C MET A 55 6.00 11.71 36.99
N ALA A 56 5.14 10.80 36.52
CA ALA A 56 4.25 10.02 37.37
C ALA A 56 5.02 9.07 38.31
N GLY A 57 6.10 8.45 37.83
CA GLY A 57 6.99 7.61 38.63
C GLY A 57 7.67 8.38 39.74
N LEU A 58 8.18 9.59 39.46
CA LEU A 58 8.78 10.48 40.45
C LEU A 58 7.78 10.87 41.56
N VAL A 59 6.53 11.14 41.19
CA VAL A 59 5.45 11.38 42.17
C VAL A 59 5.16 10.14 43.02
N ALA A 60 5.31 8.93 42.46
CA ALA A 60 5.05 7.70 43.19
C ALA A 60 6.09 7.43 44.29
N VAL A 61 7.34 7.83 44.04
CA VAL A 61 8.48 7.57 44.94
C VAL A 61 8.87 8.80 45.78
N SER A 62 8.24 9.95 45.57
CA SER A 62 8.51 11.15 46.37
C SER A 62 8.11 10.93 47.84
N GLY A 63 9.12 10.89 48.73
CA GLY A 63 8.94 10.73 50.17
C GLY A 63 8.73 12.05 50.92
N VAL A 64 8.76 11.97 52.26
CA VAL A 64 8.64 13.12 53.17
C VAL A 64 9.82 14.07 52.94
N GLY A 65 9.55 15.24 52.33
CA GLY A 65 10.56 16.26 52.04
C GLY A 65 10.42 16.94 50.68
N VAL A 66 9.69 16.33 49.73
CA VAL A 66 9.35 16.99 48.46
C VAL A 66 8.18 17.95 48.68
N SER A 67 8.30 19.20 48.21
CA SER A 67 7.26 20.21 48.42
C SER A 67 5.97 19.86 47.66
N ALA A 68 4.82 20.05 48.32
CA ALA A 68 3.51 19.80 47.73
C ALA A 68 3.28 20.50 46.37
N PRO A 69 3.77 21.73 46.14
CA PRO A 69 3.68 22.38 44.82
C PRO A 69 4.42 21.63 43.70
N VAL A 70 5.59 21.04 44.00
CA VAL A 70 6.37 20.28 43.01
C VAL A 70 5.66 18.98 42.64
N ILE A 71 5.12 18.27 43.63
CA ILE A 71 4.32 17.05 43.40
C ILE A 71 3.10 17.37 42.52
N LEU A 72 2.39 18.45 42.82
CA LEU A 72 1.24 18.89 42.04
C LEU A 72 1.65 19.25 40.60
N ALA A 73 2.75 19.97 40.41
CA ALA A 73 3.24 20.34 39.09
C ALA A 73 3.60 19.10 38.24
N LEU A 74 4.25 18.10 38.82
CA LEU A 74 4.60 16.85 38.12
C LEU A 74 3.36 16.04 37.72
N LYS A 75 2.35 15.93 38.60
CA LYS A 75 1.08 15.28 38.29
C LYS A 75 0.34 15.96 37.15
N LEU A 76 0.19 17.29 37.21
CA LEU A 76 -0.50 18.05 36.18
C LEU A 76 0.24 17.98 34.84
N SER A 77 1.57 18.06 34.85
CA SER A 77 2.40 17.95 33.65
C SER A 77 2.31 16.57 33.02
N SER A 78 2.41 15.50 33.83
CA SER A 78 2.26 14.11 33.38
C SER A 78 0.88 13.87 32.77
N SER A 79 -0.18 14.30 33.45
CA SER A 79 -1.55 14.18 32.93
C SER A 79 -1.75 14.93 31.61
N LEU A 80 -1.27 16.18 31.53
CA LEU A 80 -1.37 17.00 30.32
C LEU A 80 -0.62 16.36 29.14
N LEU A 81 0.58 15.84 29.38
CA LEU A 81 1.36 15.14 28.35
C LEU A 81 0.65 13.89 27.86
N TYR A 82 0.09 13.06 28.76
CA TYR A 82 -0.68 11.89 28.34
C TYR A 82 -1.93 12.28 27.53
N MET A 83 -2.67 13.30 27.96
CA MET A 83 -3.83 13.81 27.21
C MET A 83 -3.45 14.33 25.83
N ALA A 84 -2.35 15.08 25.72
CA ALA A 84 -1.83 15.56 24.46
C ALA A 84 -1.44 14.40 23.55
N VAL A 85 -0.75 13.39 24.09
CA VAL A 85 -0.42 12.15 23.36
C VAL A 85 -1.68 11.45 22.88
N THR A 86 -2.71 11.28 23.73
CA THR A 86 -3.98 10.67 23.32
C THR A 86 -4.58 11.40 22.12
N GLY A 87 -4.62 12.74 22.17
CA GLY A 87 -5.12 13.56 21.05
C GLY A 87 -4.30 13.37 19.77
N ILE A 88 -2.97 13.39 19.87
CA ILE A 88 -2.07 13.18 18.72
C ILE A 88 -2.24 11.77 18.14
N LEU A 89 -2.32 10.74 18.99
CA LEU A 89 -2.53 9.36 18.56
C LEU A 89 -3.87 9.20 17.84
N LEU A 90 -4.94 9.86 18.29
CA LEU A 90 -6.23 9.82 17.58
C LEU A 90 -6.12 10.39 16.16
N VAL A 91 -5.41 11.51 15.98
CA VAL A 91 -5.17 12.11 14.66
C VAL A 91 -4.23 11.24 13.83
N MET A 92 -3.11 10.80 14.40
CA MET A 92 -2.13 9.93 13.76
C MET A 92 -2.74 8.60 13.32
N ASN A 93 -3.67 8.05 14.11
CA ASN A 93 -4.41 6.85 13.78
C ASN A 93 -5.52 7.10 12.75
N LYS A 94 -5.88 8.34 12.44
CA LYS A 94 -6.78 8.65 11.32
C LYS A 94 -6.04 8.83 10.01
N ILE A 95 -4.90 9.51 10.04
CA ILE A 95 -4.09 9.76 8.84
C ILE A 95 -3.17 8.59 8.50
N GLN A 96 -2.62 7.88 9.50
CA GLN A 96 -1.62 6.82 9.37
C GLN A 96 -0.48 7.15 8.38
N PRO A 97 0.49 8.00 8.79
CA PRO A 97 1.47 8.55 7.87
C PRO A 97 2.29 7.51 7.10
N SER A 98 2.62 6.37 7.72
CA SER A 98 3.33 5.27 7.06
C SER A 98 2.53 4.60 5.94
N GLN A 99 1.23 4.39 6.15
CA GLN A 99 0.32 3.87 5.12
C GLN A 99 0.23 4.83 3.94
N LEU A 100 -0.01 6.11 4.27
CA LEU A 100 -0.09 7.17 3.30
C LEU A 100 1.20 7.34 2.50
N ALA A 101 2.37 7.18 3.12
CA ALA A 101 3.63 7.27 2.41
C ALA A 101 3.74 6.17 1.35
N GLU A 102 3.31 4.96 1.67
CA GLU A 102 3.32 3.81 0.75
C GLU A 102 2.39 4.01 -0.44
N GLU A 103 1.17 4.51 -0.20
CA GLU A 103 0.25 4.88 -1.28
C GLU A 103 0.89 5.89 -2.25
N GLN A 104 1.67 6.85 -1.77
CA GLN A 104 2.36 7.81 -2.65
C GLN A 104 3.55 7.22 -3.39
N ARG A 105 4.26 6.26 -2.80
CA ARG A 105 5.31 5.51 -3.53
C ARG A 105 4.70 4.75 -4.69
N ASN A 106 3.56 4.09 -4.47
CA ASN A 106 2.85 3.37 -5.52
C ASN A 106 2.28 4.30 -6.58
N ALA A 107 1.71 5.45 -6.21
CA ALA A 107 1.33 6.48 -7.17
C ALA A 107 2.52 6.96 -8.02
N SER A 108 3.64 7.32 -7.38
CA SER A 108 4.86 7.76 -8.07
C SER A 108 5.39 6.69 -9.05
N ARG A 109 5.36 5.41 -8.66
CA ARG A 109 5.73 4.29 -9.54
C ARG A 109 4.80 4.18 -10.75
N LEU A 110 3.49 4.29 -10.56
CA LEU A 110 2.50 4.16 -11.64
C LEU A 110 2.56 5.35 -12.61
N PHE A 111 2.73 6.58 -12.12
CA PHE A 111 2.96 7.73 -12.98
C PHE A 111 4.28 7.62 -13.75
N LYS A 112 5.34 7.08 -13.14
CA LYS A 112 6.59 6.80 -13.84
C LYS A 112 6.41 5.78 -14.97
N GLN A 113 5.61 4.73 -14.75
CA GLN A 113 5.27 3.76 -15.79
C GLN A 113 4.50 4.42 -16.93
N LEU A 114 3.48 5.23 -16.60
CA LEU A 114 2.72 5.99 -17.59
C LEU A 114 3.60 6.95 -18.40
N HIS A 115 4.60 7.58 -17.77
CA HIS A 115 5.56 8.44 -18.45
C HIS A 115 6.35 7.67 -19.52
N GLU A 116 6.89 6.50 -19.17
CA GLU A 116 7.64 5.67 -20.11
C GLU A 116 6.74 5.10 -21.22
N ASP A 117 5.48 4.77 -20.91
CA ASP A 117 4.50 4.32 -21.91
C ASP A 117 4.19 5.42 -22.94
N ILE A 118 3.99 6.67 -22.50
CA ILE A 118 3.77 7.82 -23.40
C ILE A 118 5.02 8.08 -24.24
N LYS A 119 6.20 8.05 -23.62
CA LYS A 119 7.48 8.23 -24.31
C LYS A 119 7.73 7.15 -25.37
N MET A 120 7.38 5.89 -25.06
CA MET A 120 7.46 4.79 -26.02
C MET A 120 6.49 5.00 -27.19
N THR A 121 5.26 5.45 -26.91
CA THR A 121 4.25 5.78 -27.93
C THR A 121 4.76 6.89 -28.87
N LEU A 122 5.36 7.95 -28.31
CA LEU A 122 5.97 9.05 -29.07
C LEU A 122 7.18 8.61 -29.92
N ALA A 123 7.94 7.61 -29.45
CA ALA A 123 9.15 7.15 -30.12
C ALA A 123 8.88 6.14 -31.24
N LEU A 124 7.91 5.24 -31.05
CA LEU A 124 7.69 4.08 -31.92
C LEU A 124 6.49 4.22 -32.87
N GLN A 125 5.49 5.02 -32.52
CA GLN A 125 4.23 5.12 -33.27
C GLN A 125 4.04 6.53 -33.84
N ASN A 126 3.10 6.67 -34.78
CA ASN A 126 2.54 7.97 -35.15
C ASN A 126 1.35 8.21 -34.23
N PRO A 127 1.46 9.08 -33.20
CA PRO A 127 0.41 9.22 -32.21
C PRO A 127 -0.91 9.70 -32.82
N THR A 128 -1.99 9.12 -32.34
CA THR A 128 -3.38 9.41 -32.73
C THR A 128 -4.11 10.20 -31.65
N GLU A 129 -5.31 10.71 -31.95
CA GLU A 129 -6.16 11.34 -30.93
C GLU A 129 -6.59 10.32 -29.86
N ASP A 130 -6.78 9.05 -30.22
CA ASP A 130 -7.09 7.96 -29.28
C ASP A 130 -5.96 7.72 -28.27
N ASP A 131 -4.69 7.86 -28.69
CA ASP A 131 -3.54 7.77 -27.79
C ASP A 131 -3.51 8.92 -26.76
N VAL A 132 -3.93 10.11 -27.18
CA VAL A 132 -4.06 11.28 -26.29
C VAL A 132 -5.17 11.04 -25.28
N GLU A 133 -6.33 10.56 -25.73
CA GLU A 133 -7.46 10.24 -24.86
C GLU A 133 -7.12 9.13 -23.86
N ASP A 134 -6.45 8.07 -24.30
CA ASP A 134 -5.97 6.97 -23.45
C ASP A 134 -4.99 7.48 -22.37
N ALA A 135 -3.99 8.28 -22.76
CA ALA A 135 -3.04 8.87 -21.82
C ALA A 135 -3.74 9.77 -20.80
N MET A 136 -4.68 10.61 -21.24
CA MET A 136 -5.45 11.50 -20.37
C MET A 136 -6.33 10.71 -19.39
N ASN A 137 -7.02 9.67 -19.87
CA ASN A 137 -7.85 8.79 -19.03
C ASN A 137 -7.01 8.06 -17.98
N LYS A 138 -5.78 7.64 -18.32
CA LYS A 138 -4.83 7.03 -17.37
C LYS A 138 -4.39 8.00 -16.29
N VAL A 139 -4.07 9.25 -16.65
CA VAL A 139 -3.75 10.29 -15.66
C VAL A 139 -4.92 10.49 -14.69
N LEU A 140 -6.13 10.66 -15.20
CA LEU A 140 -7.32 10.88 -14.38
C LEU A 140 -7.67 9.66 -13.49
N ALA A 141 -7.46 8.44 -14.00
CA ALA A 141 -7.65 7.22 -13.23
C ALA A 141 -6.66 7.14 -12.06
N LEU A 142 -5.39 7.46 -12.28
CA LEU A 142 -4.37 7.49 -11.23
C LEU A 142 -4.62 8.59 -10.20
N ASP A 143 -4.98 9.81 -10.64
CA ASP A 143 -5.33 10.92 -9.74
C ASP A 143 -6.54 10.56 -8.85
N LYS A 144 -7.50 9.80 -9.39
CA LYS A 144 -8.66 9.30 -8.63
C LYS A 144 -8.30 8.17 -7.67
N ALA A 145 -7.40 7.27 -8.07
CA ALA A 145 -6.96 6.15 -7.25
C ALA A 145 -6.08 6.59 -6.06
N TYR A 146 -5.31 7.68 -6.23
CA TYR A 146 -4.37 8.19 -5.25
C TYR A 146 -4.62 9.67 -4.91
N PRO A 147 -5.75 9.99 -4.26
CA PRO A 147 -6.08 11.36 -3.90
C PRO A 147 -5.07 11.94 -2.90
N LEU A 148 -4.69 13.20 -3.10
CA LEU A 148 -3.76 13.92 -2.24
C LEU A 148 -4.34 14.41 -0.89
N PRO A 149 -5.64 14.78 -0.78
CA PRO A 149 -6.19 15.29 0.47
C PRO A 149 -6.09 14.30 1.64
N LEU A 150 -5.62 14.80 2.79
CA LEU A 150 -5.40 14.02 4.02
C LEU A 150 -6.69 13.73 4.81
N LEU A 151 -7.80 14.41 4.50
CA LEU A 151 -9.07 14.28 5.19
C LEU A 151 -10.22 14.35 4.16
N GLY A 152 -11.17 13.42 4.23
CA GLY A 152 -12.44 13.47 3.50
C GLY A 152 -12.56 12.54 2.27
N THR A 153 -11.50 12.35 1.49
CA THR A 153 -11.53 11.53 0.25
C THR A 153 -10.46 10.45 0.18
N MET A 154 -9.76 10.19 1.29
CA MET A 154 -8.70 9.18 1.37
C MET A 154 -9.26 7.77 1.20
N LEU A 155 -8.43 6.84 0.72
CA LEU A 155 -8.71 5.42 0.84
C LEU A 155 -9.00 5.11 2.32
N ASP A 156 -10.05 4.32 2.56
CA ASP A 156 -10.45 3.98 3.91
C ASP A 156 -9.29 3.23 4.58
N LYS A 157 -8.67 3.83 5.60
CA LYS A 157 -7.64 3.20 6.45
C LYS A 157 -8.08 1.80 6.90
N PHE A 158 -9.37 1.65 7.17
CA PHE A 158 -9.95 0.46 7.78
C PHE A 158 -11.10 -0.10 6.94
N PRO A 159 -10.82 -0.55 5.70
CA PRO A 159 -11.88 -0.95 4.80
C PRO A 159 -12.71 -2.09 5.41
N LYS A 160 -14.03 -2.04 5.18
CA LYS A 160 -14.94 -3.09 5.67
C LYS A 160 -14.64 -4.44 5.04
N LYS A 161 -14.19 -4.43 3.78
CA LYS A 161 -13.76 -5.60 3.02
C LYS A 161 -12.40 -5.30 2.42
N VAL A 162 -11.44 -6.19 2.67
CA VAL A 162 -10.12 -6.13 2.03
C VAL A 162 -10.24 -6.70 0.63
N GLU A 163 -9.93 -5.87 -0.36
CA GLU A 163 -9.89 -6.23 -1.77
C GLU A 163 -8.50 -5.87 -2.34
N PRO A 164 -8.05 -6.59 -3.38
CA PRO A 164 -6.85 -6.23 -4.12
C PRO A 164 -6.90 -4.77 -4.60
N ALA A 165 -5.74 -4.13 -4.68
CA ALA A 165 -5.66 -2.80 -5.26
C ALA A 165 -6.05 -2.80 -6.75
N VAL A 166 -6.93 -1.87 -7.14
CA VAL A 166 -7.37 -1.70 -8.53
C VAL A 166 -7.01 -0.30 -8.98
N TRP A 167 -6.03 -0.18 -9.88
CA TRP A 167 -5.50 1.10 -10.34
C TRP A 167 -6.04 1.51 -11.71
N TRP A 168 -6.46 0.52 -12.51
CA TRP A 168 -6.88 0.73 -13.89
C TRP A 168 -8.36 0.38 -14.07
N PRO A 169 -9.13 1.17 -14.82
CA PRO A 169 -10.49 0.79 -15.21
C PRO A 169 -10.49 -0.48 -16.08
N LYS A 170 -11.56 -1.28 -16.04
CA LYS A 170 -11.66 -2.53 -16.84
C LYS A 170 -11.53 -2.33 -18.36
N HIS A 171 -11.78 -1.13 -18.88
CA HIS A 171 -11.60 -0.83 -20.31
C HIS A 171 -10.11 -0.73 -20.71
N TYR A 172 -9.20 -0.50 -19.74
CA TYR A 172 -7.75 -0.41 -19.96
C TYR A 172 -7.17 -1.64 -20.65
N LEU A 173 -7.64 -2.83 -20.26
CA LEU A 173 -7.15 -4.10 -20.83
C LEU A 173 -7.51 -4.24 -22.31
N LYS A 174 -8.64 -3.66 -22.74
CA LYS A 174 -9.08 -3.66 -24.14
C LYS A 174 -8.24 -2.73 -25.02
N THR A 175 -7.82 -1.58 -24.49
CA THR A 175 -7.01 -0.62 -25.26
C THR A 175 -5.56 -1.12 -25.45
N GLN A 176 -4.99 -1.86 -24.49
CA GLN A 176 -3.69 -2.54 -24.66
C GLN A 176 -3.73 -3.59 -25.78
N GLN A 177 -4.85 -4.28 -25.90
CA GLN A 177 -5.14 -5.32 -26.90
C GLN A 177 -5.25 -4.74 -28.33
N GLU A 178 -5.88 -3.58 -28.49
CA GLU A 178 -6.09 -2.92 -29.80
C GLU A 178 -4.81 -2.33 -30.43
N LYS A 179 -3.75 -2.09 -29.64
CA LYS A 179 -2.46 -1.57 -30.14
C LYS A 179 -1.64 -2.60 -30.92
N GLY A 180 -2.06 -3.87 -30.98
CA GLY A 180 -1.46 -4.95 -31.76
C GLY A 180 -1.83 -4.97 -33.25
N ASN A 181 -2.12 -3.82 -33.86
CA ASN A 181 -2.78 -3.75 -35.16
C ASN A 181 -1.82 -4.02 -36.33
N GLY A 182 -1.56 -5.28 -36.59
CA GLY A 182 -1.05 -5.80 -37.85
C GLY A 182 -1.77 -7.09 -38.17
N LYS A 183 -2.30 -7.25 -39.39
CA LYS A 183 -2.81 -8.55 -39.86
C LYS A 183 -1.69 -9.58 -39.78
N VAL A 184 -1.64 -10.38 -38.73
CA VAL A 184 -0.67 -11.45 -38.57
C VAL A 184 -1.43 -12.76 -38.64
N ASN A 185 -1.15 -13.56 -39.67
CA ASN A 185 -1.78 -14.87 -39.91
C ASN A 185 -1.65 -15.87 -38.72
N ARG A 186 -0.78 -15.58 -37.73
CA ARG A 186 -0.54 -16.33 -36.49
C ARG A 186 -0.03 -15.40 -35.38
N ASN A 187 -0.88 -14.98 -34.44
CA ASN A 187 -0.49 -14.10 -33.34
C ASN A 187 0.20 -14.81 -32.15
N GLY A 188 1.26 -15.59 -32.38
CA GLY A 188 2.08 -16.25 -31.32
C GLY A 188 1.37 -17.29 -30.43
N TRP A 189 0.04 -17.31 -30.39
CA TRP A 189 -0.79 -18.22 -29.63
C TRP A 189 -0.86 -19.61 -30.27
N ASN A 190 -0.80 -20.63 -29.44
CA ASN A 190 -1.09 -22.02 -29.79
C ASN A 190 -1.78 -22.70 -28.60
N GLU A 191 -2.42 -23.85 -28.83
CA GLU A 191 -3.18 -24.58 -27.80
C GLU A 191 -2.34 -24.85 -26.55
N LYS A 192 -1.07 -25.24 -26.72
CA LYS A 192 -0.15 -25.49 -25.61
C LYS A 192 0.08 -24.24 -24.76
N LEU A 193 0.31 -23.08 -25.37
CA LEU A 193 0.51 -21.82 -24.64
C LEU A 193 -0.77 -21.38 -23.92
N GLU A 194 -1.94 -21.61 -24.52
CA GLU A 194 -3.22 -21.33 -23.85
C GLU A 194 -3.43 -22.20 -22.61
N GLU A 195 -3.11 -23.50 -22.70
CA GLU A 195 -3.15 -24.41 -21.56
C GLU A 195 -2.14 -23.99 -20.49
N GLU A 196 -0.90 -23.68 -20.87
CA GLU A 196 0.14 -23.22 -19.94
C GLU A 196 -0.30 -21.95 -19.19
N MET A 197 -0.86 -20.96 -19.90
CA MET A 197 -1.37 -19.73 -19.29
C MET A 197 -2.58 -19.96 -18.39
N LYS A 198 -3.47 -20.92 -18.73
CA LYS A 198 -4.60 -21.31 -17.86
C LYS A 198 -4.11 -21.92 -16.55
N GLU A 199 -3.08 -22.76 -16.61
CA GLU A 199 -2.49 -23.38 -15.41
C GLU A 199 -1.80 -22.33 -14.53
N VAL A 200 -0.98 -21.45 -15.12
CA VAL A 200 -0.35 -20.32 -14.40
C VAL A 200 -1.40 -19.42 -13.74
N LEU A 201 -2.45 -19.05 -14.47
CA LEU A 201 -3.59 -18.28 -13.95
C LEU A 201 -4.25 -18.99 -12.77
N GLY A 202 -4.37 -20.32 -12.84
CA GLY A 202 -4.92 -21.14 -11.77
C GLY A 202 -4.08 -21.08 -10.49
N VAL A 203 -2.75 -21.21 -10.60
CA VAL A 203 -1.83 -21.12 -9.46
C VAL A 203 -1.91 -19.73 -8.82
N MET A 204 -1.83 -18.67 -9.62
CA MET A 204 -1.87 -17.29 -9.11
C MET A 204 -3.14 -17.00 -8.31
N LYS A 205 -4.31 -17.43 -8.82
CA LYS A 205 -5.60 -17.26 -8.15
C LYS A 205 -5.67 -17.99 -6.81
N ARG A 206 -5.17 -19.22 -6.76
CA ARG A 206 -5.27 -20.08 -5.56
C ARG A 206 -4.21 -19.75 -4.52
N LYS A 207 -3.04 -19.27 -4.94
CA LYS A 207 -1.87 -19.06 -4.09
C LYS A 207 -1.53 -17.61 -3.91
N ASP A 208 -1.06 -16.95 -4.96
CA ASP A 208 -0.51 -15.60 -4.86
C ASP A 208 -1.57 -14.59 -4.42
N GLU A 209 -2.63 -14.34 -5.20
CA GLU A 209 -3.67 -13.34 -4.83
C GLU A 209 -4.31 -13.69 -3.48
N ALA A 210 -4.73 -14.95 -3.30
CA ALA A 210 -5.42 -15.41 -2.11
C ALA A 210 -4.59 -15.24 -0.82
N GLU A 211 -3.30 -15.55 -0.88
CA GLU A 211 -2.40 -15.43 0.28
C GLU A 211 -2.14 -13.96 0.63
N TYR A 212 -1.89 -13.09 -0.35
CA TYR A 212 -1.68 -11.66 -0.09
C TYR A 212 -2.94 -10.97 0.43
N VAL A 213 -4.13 -11.39 -0.03
CA VAL A 213 -5.41 -10.96 0.55
C VAL A 213 -5.58 -11.49 1.99
N ARG A 214 -5.12 -12.71 2.28
CA ARG A 214 -5.15 -13.27 3.64
C ARG A 214 -4.23 -12.50 4.58
N LEU A 215 -3.00 -12.25 4.18
CA LEU A 215 -1.99 -11.52 4.95
C LEU A 215 -2.44 -10.08 5.22
N SER A 216 -2.92 -9.35 4.20
CA SER A 216 -3.47 -8.00 4.37
C SER A 216 -4.65 -7.98 5.37
N LYS A 217 -5.54 -8.98 5.37
CA LYS A 217 -6.61 -9.10 6.38
C LYS A 217 -6.08 -9.30 7.81
N VAL A 218 -5.01 -10.09 7.98
CA VAL A 218 -4.38 -10.30 9.29
C VAL A 218 -3.75 -9.01 9.79
N VAL A 219 -2.94 -8.35 8.96
CA VAL A 219 -2.29 -7.09 9.30
C VAL A 219 -3.32 -6.00 9.59
N LEU A 220 -4.42 -5.93 8.83
CA LEU A 220 -5.51 -4.98 9.09
C LEU A 220 -6.14 -5.17 10.47
N LYS A 221 -6.36 -6.42 10.89
CA LYS A 221 -6.91 -6.71 12.24
C LYS A 221 -5.94 -6.26 13.33
N VAL A 222 -4.65 -6.53 13.16
CA VAL A 222 -3.61 -6.07 14.09
C VAL A 222 -3.57 -4.55 14.16
N ASN A 223 -3.55 -3.87 13.01
CA ASN A 223 -3.57 -2.41 12.91
C ASN A 223 -4.79 -1.79 13.61
N LYS A 224 -5.98 -2.38 13.44
CA LYS A 224 -7.22 -1.95 14.13
C LYS A 224 -7.10 -2.04 15.65
N ILE A 225 -6.57 -3.15 16.17
CA ILE A 225 -6.40 -3.36 17.61
C ILE A 225 -5.41 -2.32 18.17
N LEU A 226 -4.25 -2.18 17.55
CA LEU A 226 -3.22 -1.25 17.99
C LEU A 226 -3.71 0.21 17.98
N ALA A 227 -4.43 0.60 16.92
CA ALA A 227 -4.99 1.94 16.77
C ALA A 227 -6.01 2.32 17.86
N VAL A 228 -6.63 1.33 18.51
CA VAL A 228 -7.52 1.54 19.67
C VAL A 228 -6.72 1.52 20.97
N CYS A 229 -5.79 0.58 21.11
CA CYS A 229 -5.00 0.39 22.33
C CYS A 229 -4.14 1.61 22.68
N GLY A 230 -3.48 2.26 21.71
CA GLY A 230 -2.59 3.40 21.98
C GLY A 230 -3.31 4.57 22.69
N PRO A 231 -4.37 5.13 22.08
CA PRO A 231 -5.19 6.16 22.72
C PRO A 231 -5.82 5.72 24.04
N LEU A 232 -6.30 4.47 24.13
CA LEU A 232 -6.91 3.93 25.35
C LEU A 232 -5.90 3.90 26.51
N PHE A 233 -4.70 3.36 26.28
CA PHE A 233 -3.66 3.26 27.30
C PHE A 233 -3.16 4.64 27.73
N THR A 234 -2.95 5.57 26.80
CA THR A 234 -2.58 6.95 27.19
C THR A 234 -3.69 7.67 27.95
N GLY A 235 -4.97 7.45 27.60
CA GLY A 235 -6.10 7.97 28.37
C GLY A 235 -6.16 7.40 29.80
N LEU A 236 -5.97 6.08 29.96
CA LEU A 236 -5.89 5.44 31.28
C LEU A 236 -4.69 5.95 32.08
N ALA A 237 -3.55 6.19 31.43
CA ALA A 237 -2.37 6.74 32.07
C ALA A 237 -2.60 8.19 32.56
N ALA A 238 -3.30 9.01 31.75
CA ALA A 238 -3.70 10.37 32.13
C ALA A 238 -4.59 10.36 33.38
N VAL A 239 -5.59 9.47 33.41
CA VAL A 239 -6.47 9.29 34.56
C VAL A 239 -5.68 8.82 35.78
N GLY A 240 -4.80 7.82 35.62
CA GLY A 240 -3.92 7.35 36.69
C GLY A 240 -3.07 8.48 37.30
N SER A 241 -2.51 9.34 36.45
CA SER A 241 -1.67 10.46 36.85
C SER A 241 -2.43 11.50 37.70
N ILE A 242 -3.69 11.79 37.34
CA ILE A 242 -4.57 12.67 38.14
C ILE A 242 -4.89 12.03 39.49
N LEU A 243 -5.25 10.74 39.48
CA LEU A 243 -5.74 10.02 40.65
C LEU A 243 -4.65 9.66 41.67
N GLN A 244 -3.37 9.82 41.32
CA GLN A 244 -2.24 9.49 42.17
C GLN A 244 -2.27 10.26 43.51
N GLY A 245 -2.11 9.57 44.64
CA GLY A 245 -2.11 10.19 45.97
C GLY A 245 -3.50 10.47 46.55
N LEU A 246 -4.59 10.04 45.90
CA LEU A 246 -5.91 10.01 46.52
C LEU A 246 -6.01 8.86 47.54
N PRO A 247 -6.45 9.12 48.79
CA PRO A 247 -6.38 8.14 49.88
C PRO A 247 -7.22 6.88 49.65
N PHE A 248 -8.31 6.98 48.88
CA PHE A 248 -9.20 5.86 48.54
C PHE A 248 -8.74 5.03 47.31
N ILE A 249 -7.74 5.51 46.56
CA ILE A 249 -7.21 4.85 45.35
C ILE A 249 -5.84 4.20 45.62
N GLY A 250 -5.15 4.64 46.67
CA GLY A 250 -3.86 4.07 47.09
C GLY A 250 -2.79 4.15 45.99
N SER A 251 -2.00 3.09 45.83
CA SER A 251 -0.94 2.99 44.81
C SER A 251 -1.46 2.77 43.39
N TRP A 252 -2.77 2.55 43.21
CA TRP A 252 -3.35 2.22 41.92
C TRP A 252 -3.20 3.36 40.91
N GLY A 253 -3.31 4.63 41.33
CA GLY A 253 -3.10 5.78 40.43
C GLY A 253 -1.70 5.81 39.84
N ALA A 254 -0.67 5.55 40.67
CA ALA A 254 0.72 5.47 40.22
C ALA A 254 0.93 4.28 39.27
N PHE A 255 0.40 3.11 39.61
CA PHE A 255 0.44 1.92 38.76
C PHE A 255 -0.18 2.19 37.39
N LEU A 256 -1.40 2.75 37.36
CA LEU A 256 -2.10 3.07 36.12
C LEU A 256 -1.30 4.04 35.26
N ALA A 257 -0.79 5.13 35.84
CA ALA A 257 -0.01 6.12 35.11
C ALA A 257 1.23 5.51 34.44
N VAL A 258 2.07 4.82 35.22
CA VAL A 258 3.35 4.29 34.74
C VAL A 258 3.15 3.10 33.80
N MET A 259 2.32 2.11 34.18
CA MET A 259 2.14 0.89 33.40
C MET A 259 1.45 1.16 32.08
N PHE A 260 0.36 1.92 32.07
CA PHE A 260 -0.32 2.22 30.81
C PHE A 260 0.46 3.21 29.95
N GLY A 261 1.26 4.10 30.54
CA GLY A 261 2.22 4.91 29.78
C GLY A 261 3.29 4.05 29.08
N ALA A 262 3.85 3.07 29.78
CA ALA A 262 4.81 2.14 29.19
C ALA A 262 4.17 1.28 28.07
N LEU A 263 2.99 0.70 28.32
CA LEU A 263 2.26 -0.07 27.32
C LEU A 263 1.88 0.76 26.10
N ALA A 264 1.46 2.01 26.28
CA ALA A 264 1.17 2.91 25.18
C ALA A 264 2.40 3.17 24.30
N THR A 265 3.58 3.33 24.91
CA THR A 265 4.85 3.50 24.18
C THR A 265 5.19 2.26 23.35
N VAL A 266 4.99 1.06 23.92
CA VAL A 266 5.19 -0.21 23.20
C VAL A 266 4.21 -0.32 22.02
N VAL A 267 2.92 -0.10 22.26
CA VAL A 267 1.88 -0.15 21.21
C VAL A 267 2.18 0.84 20.09
N ASN A 268 2.52 2.09 20.43
CA ASN A 268 2.85 3.12 19.44
C ASN A 268 4.10 2.74 18.62
N THR A 269 5.11 2.15 19.26
CA THR A 269 6.31 1.66 18.59
C THR A 269 6.01 0.50 17.64
N VAL A 270 5.16 -0.44 18.04
CA VAL A 270 4.75 -1.56 17.17
C VAL A 270 3.91 -1.05 16.00
N GLU A 271 2.88 -0.22 16.25
CA GLU A 271 1.97 0.26 15.21
C GLU A 271 2.68 1.15 14.18
N HIS A 272 3.36 2.19 14.66
CA HIS A 272 3.88 3.26 13.80
C HIS A 272 5.38 3.13 13.52
N GLY A 273 6.15 2.59 14.48
CA GLY A 273 7.56 2.25 14.29
C GLY A 273 7.75 0.97 13.46
N GLY A 274 6.91 -0.03 13.66
CA GLY A 274 6.82 -1.22 12.81
C GLY A 274 6.11 -0.98 11.47
N GLN A 275 5.60 0.24 11.25
CA GLN A 275 4.94 0.67 10.01
C GLN A 275 3.82 -0.30 9.56
N VAL A 276 2.98 -0.75 10.50
CA VAL A 276 1.95 -1.77 10.24
C VAL A 276 0.99 -1.34 9.11
N GLY A 277 0.73 -0.04 8.98
CA GLY A 277 -0.07 0.52 7.89
C GLY A 277 0.59 0.39 6.52
N MET A 278 1.89 0.68 6.41
CA MET A 278 2.65 0.44 5.18
C MET A 278 2.62 -1.05 4.81
N VAL A 279 2.81 -1.95 5.79
CA VAL A 279 2.79 -3.40 5.54
C VAL A 279 1.40 -3.87 5.05
N PHE A 280 0.32 -3.30 5.59
CA PHE A 280 -1.03 -3.57 5.10
C PHE A 280 -1.19 -3.20 3.63
N GLU A 281 -0.76 -1.99 3.24
CA GLU A 281 -0.81 -1.52 1.85
C GLU A 281 0.09 -2.32 0.93
N MET A 282 1.30 -2.66 1.38
CA MET A 282 2.21 -3.51 0.63
C MET A 282 1.54 -4.84 0.24
N TYR A 283 0.91 -5.53 1.19
CA TYR A 283 0.19 -6.77 0.88
C TYR A 283 -1.05 -6.55 0.00
N ARG A 284 -1.79 -5.45 0.20
CA ARG A 284 -2.95 -5.09 -0.62
C ARG A 284 -2.55 -4.80 -2.07
N ASP A 285 -1.42 -4.14 -2.26
CA ASP A 285 -0.86 -3.79 -3.56
C ASP A 285 -0.21 -5.00 -4.25
N SER A 286 0.45 -5.90 -3.52
CA SER A 286 0.87 -7.21 -4.05
C SER A 286 -0.32 -8.02 -4.56
N ALA A 287 -1.41 -8.09 -3.79
CA ALA A 287 -2.64 -8.72 -4.26
C ALA A 287 -3.19 -8.04 -5.52
N GLY A 288 -3.18 -6.70 -5.57
CA GLY A 288 -3.59 -5.93 -6.76
C GLY A 288 -2.74 -6.21 -7.99
N PHE A 289 -1.44 -6.43 -7.80
CA PHE A 289 -0.51 -6.77 -8.88
C PHE A 289 -0.85 -8.12 -9.49
N PHE A 290 -1.07 -9.14 -8.67
CA PHE A 290 -1.52 -10.45 -9.14
C PHE A 290 -2.88 -10.35 -9.82
N ARG A 291 -3.83 -9.62 -9.21
CA ARG A 291 -5.15 -9.38 -9.79
C ARG A 291 -5.08 -8.78 -11.20
N LEU A 292 -4.24 -7.78 -11.40
CA LEU A 292 -4.05 -7.14 -12.71
C LEU A 292 -3.47 -8.12 -13.74
N MET A 293 -2.48 -8.92 -13.34
CA MET A 293 -1.88 -9.93 -14.22
C MET A 293 -2.89 -11.03 -14.56
N GLU A 294 -3.67 -11.50 -13.59
CA GLU A 294 -4.75 -12.46 -13.81
C GLU A 294 -5.78 -11.95 -14.81
N GLU A 295 -6.24 -10.70 -14.65
CA GLU A 295 -7.21 -10.09 -15.55
C GLU A 295 -6.63 -9.89 -16.96
N THR A 296 -5.32 -9.63 -17.06
CA THR A 296 -4.59 -9.55 -18.34
C THR A 296 -4.52 -10.92 -19.02
N ILE A 297 -4.18 -11.98 -18.30
CA ILE A 297 -4.14 -13.35 -18.85
C ILE A 297 -5.56 -13.79 -19.24
N GLU A 298 -6.54 -13.60 -18.36
CA GLU A 298 -7.93 -14.02 -18.57
C GLU A 298 -8.60 -13.28 -19.74
N SER A 299 -8.32 -11.99 -19.92
CA SER A 299 -8.84 -11.22 -21.06
C SER A 299 -8.25 -11.71 -22.39
N ASN A 300 -6.95 -12.01 -22.44
CA ASN A 300 -6.32 -12.57 -23.64
C ASN A 300 -6.80 -13.99 -23.96
N LEU A 301 -7.05 -14.82 -22.96
CA LEU A 301 -7.59 -16.17 -23.15
C LEU A 301 -9.05 -16.19 -23.63
N LYS A 302 -9.84 -15.15 -23.29
CA LYS A 302 -11.26 -15.05 -23.65
C LYS A 302 -11.51 -14.38 -25.00
N GLU A 303 -10.58 -13.55 -25.47
CA GLU A 303 -10.71 -12.86 -26.76
C GLU A 303 -10.66 -13.89 -27.90
N GLU A 304 -11.68 -13.95 -28.76
CA GLU A 304 -11.74 -14.94 -29.85
C GLU A 304 -10.94 -14.48 -31.07
N GLU A 305 -10.84 -13.16 -31.28
CA GLU A 305 -10.13 -12.59 -32.41
C GLU A 305 -8.62 -12.55 -32.14
N ALA A 306 -7.86 -13.39 -32.84
CA ALA A 306 -6.40 -13.47 -32.69
C ALA A 306 -5.71 -12.10 -32.86
N ASP A 307 -6.21 -11.24 -33.75
CA ASP A 307 -5.65 -9.90 -34.00
C ASP A 307 -5.92 -8.90 -32.86
N ARG A 308 -6.88 -9.20 -31.96
CA ARG A 308 -7.16 -8.40 -30.75
C ARG A 308 -6.44 -8.93 -29.51
N ARG A 309 -5.80 -10.09 -29.58
CA ARG A 309 -4.97 -10.57 -28.46
C ARG A 309 -3.64 -9.85 -28.45
N GLU A 310 -3.08 -9.64 -27.26
CA GLU A 310 -1.65 -9.41 -27.15
C GLU A 310 -0.91 -10.61 -27.75
N ASN A 311 0.23 -10.37 -28.39
CA ASN A 311 1.05 -11.44 -28.93
C ASN A 311 1.41 -12.47 -27.86
N GLY A 312 1.10 -13.75 -28.12
CA GLY A 312 1.22 -14.81 -27.11
C GLY A 312 2.64 -14.96 -26.56
N GLU A 313 3.66 -14.91 -27.41
CA GLU A 313 5.07 -15.02 -26.98
C GLU A 313 5.50 -13.79 -26.16
N LEU A 314 5.04 -12.59 -26.53
CA LEU A 314 5.29 -11.38 -25.76
C LEU A 314 4.61 -11.43 -24.38
N LEU A 315 3.35 -11.88 -24.33
CA LEU A 315 2.62 -12.05 -23.08
C LEU A 315 3.33 -13.09 -22.18
N GLU A 316 3.78 -14.21 -22.74
CA GLU A 316 4.53 -15.24 -22.00
C GLU A 316 5.79 -14.64 -21.37
N VAL A 317 6.57 -13.88 -22.14
CA VAL A 317 7.76 -13.18 -21.63
C VAL A 317 7.41 -12.19 -20.53
N LYS A 318 6.35 -11.39 -20.71
CA LYS A 318 5.90 -10.44 -19.68
C LYS A 318 5.49 -11.14 -18.39
N VAL A 319 4.64 -12.16 -18.47
CA VAL A 319 4.18 -12.93 -17.31
C VAL A 319 5.35 -13.61 -16.60
N ALA A 320 6.25 -14.27 -17.35
CA ALA A 320 7.43 -14.93 -16.78
C ALA A 320 8.28 -13.94 -15.97
N LEU A 321 8.64 -12.81 -16.58
CA LEU A 321 9.49 -11.79 -15.94
C LEU A 321 8.77 -11.10 -14.77
N GLN A 322 7.48 -10.84 -14.89
CA GLN A 322 6.67 -10.27 -13.81
C GLN A 322 6.49 -11.23 -12.63
N LEU A 323 6.60 -12.55 -12.85
CA LEU A 323 6.64 -13.56 -11.78
C LEU A 323 8.07 -13.86 -11.31
N GLY A 324 9.09 -13.22 -11.89
CA GLY A 324 10.50 -13.47 -11.55
C GLY A 324 11.00 -14.84 -12.00
N ARG A 325 10.40 -15.41 -13.04
CA ARG A 325 10.73 -16.73 -13.60
C ARG A 325 11.36 -16.58 -14.98
N SER A 326 12.20 -17.55 -15.35
CA SER A 326 12.54 -17.74 -16.77
C SER A 326 11.37 -18.36 -17.54
N LEU A 327 11.41 -18.31 -18.87
CA LEU A 327 10.37 -18.96 -19.71
C LEU A 327 10.27 -20.47 -19.43
N SER A 328 11.39 -21.15 -19.26
CA SER A 328 11.38 -22.59 -18.94
C SER A 328 10.76 -22.85 -17.57
N GLU A 329 11.09 -22.04 -16.57
CA GLU A 329 10.53 -22.17 -15.22
C GLU A 329 9.03 -21.87 -15.16
N LEU A 330 8.52 -20.98 -16.02
CA LEU A 330 7.09 -20.72 -16.14
C LEU A 330 6.35 -21.92 -16.74
N ARG A 331 6.92 -22.53 -17.79
CA ARG A 331 6.37 -23.74 -18.42
C ARG A 331 6.44 -24.95 -17.48
N ASP A 332 7.50 -25.06 -16.69
CA ASP A 332 7.66 -26.09 -15.67
C ASP A 332 6.60 -25.93 -14.57
N LEU A 333 6.30 -24.70 -14.14
CA LEU A 333 5.21 -24.41 -13.19
C LEU A 333 3.85 -24.87 -13.74
N ALA A 334 3.56 -24.54 -15.00
CA ALA A 334 2.31 -24.93 -15.66
C ALA A 334 2.16 -26.45 -15.77
N SER A 335 3.20 -27.14 -16.24
CA SER A 335 3.19 -28.61 -16.41
C SER A 335 3.12 -29.36 -15.07
N THR A 336 3.84 -28.89 -14.06
CA THR A 336 3.80 -29.43 -12.68
C THR A 336 2.37 -29.35 -12.13
N THR A 337 1.70 -28.21 -12.30
CA THR A 337 0.31 -27.99 -11.86
C THR A 337 -0.67 -28.93 -12.54
N SER A 338 -0.57 -29.08 -13.87
CA SER A 338 -1.43 -29.98 -14.66
C SER A 338 -1.34 -31.45 -14.19
N SER A 339 -0.15 -31.88 -13.75
CA SER A 339 0.11 -33.25 -13.31
C SER A 339 -0.29 -33.53 -11.84
N LEU A 340 -0.40 -32.49 -11.00
CA LEU A 340 -0.52 -32.61 -9.54
C LEU A 340 -1.88 -32.18 -8.98
N SER A 341 -2.79 -31.67 -9.81
CA SER A 341 -4.12 -31.19 -9.38
C SER A 341 -4.99 -32.22 -8.65
N SER A 342 -4.60 -33.51 -8.68
CA SER A 342 -5.30 -34.60 -7.97
C SER A 342 -4.62 -35.12 -6.69
N ARG A 343 -3.41 -34.66 -6.32
CA ARG A 343 -2.61 -35.33 -5.24
C ARG A 343 -1.97 -34.44 -4.19
N ILE A 344 -1.90 -33.12 -4.37
CA ILE A 344 -1.19 -32.23 -3.43
C ILE A 344 -2.16 -31.37 -2.63
N SER A 345 -2.01 -31.37 -1.30
CA SER A 345 -2.70 -30.43 -0.41
C SER A 345 -2.34 -29.00 -0.81
N PRO A 346 -3.29 -28.04 -0.81
CA PRO A 346 -3.02 -26.65 -1.17
C PRO A 346 -1.75 -26.12 -0.52
N ASP A 347 -1.48 -26.40 0.75
CA ASP A 347 -0.31 -25.92 1.50
C ASP A 347 1.08 -26.32 0.94
N LYS A 348 1.16 -27.27 -0.01
CA LYS A 348 2.42 -27.72 -0.63
C LYS A 348 2.59 -27.32 -2.10
N GLU A 349 1.59 -26.67 -2.69
CA GLU A 349 1.67 -26.12 -4.05
C GLU A 349 2.56 -24.86 -4.05
N GLU A 350 3.50 -24.80 -5.01
CA GLU A 350 4.47 -23.71 -5.19
C GLU A 350 3.76 -22.40 -5.56
N PHE A 351 4.27 -21.26 -5.07
CA PHE A 351 3.77 -19.95 -5.50
C PHE A 351 4.07 -19.70 -6.98
N GLY A 352 3.16 -19.01 -7.67
CA GLY A 352 3.39 -18.59 -9.04
C GLY A 352 4.54 -17.59 -9.10
N SER A 353 4.61 -16.66 -8.16
CA SER A 353 5.71 -15.71 -8.06
C SER A 353 6.94 -16.29 -7.35
N LYS A 354 8.13 -15.91 -7.84
CA LYS A 354 9.41 -16.03 -7.12
C LYS A 354 9.89 -14.70 -6.54
N LEU A 355 9.18 -13.60 -6.82
CA LEU A 355 9.60 -12.26 -6.41
C LEU A 355 9.23 -11.93 -4.96
N PHE A 356 8.17 -12.54 -4.44
CA PHE A 356 7.57 -12.20 -3.16
C PHE A 356 7.54 -13.38 -2.20
#